data_AF-A0A7Y5WHV7-F1
#
_entry.id   AF-A0A7Y5WHV7-F1
#
_cell.length_a   1.000
_cell.length_b   1.000
_cell.length_c   1.000
_cell.angle_alpha   90.00
_cell.angle_beta   90.00
_cell.angle_gamma   90.00
#
_symmetry.space_group_name_H-M   'P 1'
#
loop_
_entity.id
_entity.type
_entity.pdbx_description
1 polymer ?
#
loop_
_entity_poly.entity_id
_entity_poly.type
_entity_poly.pdbx_seq_one_letter_code
_entity_poly.pdbx_strand_id
1 'polypeptide(L)'
;MTDVPRFPTSLGTSTADEIRLLGRDLTGELMGQVGFGELAFWLVAMRRPTPQETRVFEAVLVALADHGFTPTAIAARVTYLSAPDSLQGALAAGLLGGGSRVLGVTEDCGAWLDEVVAGLDGDDLPADDDGWDELARAAVRATREAGRYVPGLGHPVHKVQDPRTPVLLRIAEEEGLRGPHLRLFEAVGRVHQEVLGRRLPLNGAGVCGA
;
A
#
# COMPACT_ATOMS: atom_id res chain seq x y z
N MET A 1 15.94 -32.23 31.77
CA MET A 1 16.30 -30.99 31.06
C MET A 1 15.04 -30.50 30.37
N THR A 2 14.47 -29.38 30.81
CA THR A 2 13.28 -28.78 30.21
C THR A 2 13.68 -28.12 28.90
N ASP A 3 13.03 -28.52 27.81
CA ASP A 3 13.26 -27.95 26.49
C ASP A 3 12.83 -26.48 26.51
N VAL A 4 13.80 -25.57 26.32
CA VAL A 4 13.54 -24.13 26.37
C VAL A 4 12.91 -23.72 25.04
N PRO A 5 11.72 -23.09 25.03
CA PRO A 5 11.10 -22.62 23.80
C PRO A 5 12.04 -21.69 23.02
N ARG A 6 12.20 -21.96 21.72
CA ARG A 6 13.00 -21.12 20.81
C ARG A 6 12.08 -20.29 19.92
N PHE A 7 12.36 -19.00 19.83
CA PHE A 7 11.63 -18.04 18.99
C PHE A 7 12.61 -17.43 17.96
N PRO A 8 12.98 -18.16 16.90
CA PRO A 8 13.91 -17.65 15.90
C PRO A 8 13.33 -16.43 15.19
N THR A 9 14.16 -15.42 14.95
CA THR A 9 13.81 -14.20 14.19
C THR A 9 15.00 -13.73 13.37
N SER A 10 14.73 -13.14 12.21
CA SER A 10 15.72 -12.47 11.35
C SER A 10 15.69 -10.95 11.49
N LEU A 11 14.83 -10.40 12.36
CA LEU A 11 14.62 -8.96 12.48
C LEU A 11 15.56 -8.33 13.50
N GLY A 12 15.32 -8.52 14.81
CA GLY A 12 16.07 -7.83 15.86
C GLY A 12 16.60 -8.77 16.92
N THR A 13 17.81 -8.49 17.41
CA THR A 13 18.39 -9.16 18.58
C THR A 13 19.01 -8.14 19.52
N SER A 14 19.05 -8.45 20.81
CA SER A 14 19.70 -7.61 21.82
C SER A 14 20.53 -8.46 22.76
N THR A 15 21.69 -7.95 23.15
CA THR A 15 22.51 -8.43 24.26
C THR A 15 22.62 -7.32 25.32
N ALA A 16 23.47 -7.50 26.34
CA ALA A 16 23.74 -6.46 27.32
C ALA A 16 24.35 -5.19 26.70
N ASP A 17 25.14 -5.36 25.62
CA ASP A 17 26.00 -4.31 25.08
C ASP A 17 25.68 -3.97 23.61
N GLU A 18 24.80 -4.74 22.95
CA GLU A 18 24.54 -4.61 21.53
C GLU A 18 23.05 -4.74 21.21
N ILE A 19 22.54 -3.90 20.32
CA ILE A 19 21.23 -4.08 19.69
C ILE A 19 21.45 -4.17 18.18
N ARG A 20 21.00 -5.28 17.58
CA ARG A 20 21.03 -5.47 16.14
C ARG A 20 19.63 -5.42 15.55
N LEU A 21 19.52 -4.81 14.38
CA LEU A 21 18.30 -4.79 13.56
C LEU A 21 18.68 -5.10 12.11
N LEU A 22 18.04 -6.10 11.50
CA LEU A 22 18.38 -6.64 10.17
C LEU A 22 19.86 -7.02 10.05
N GLY A 23 20.43 -7.53 11.16
CA GLY A 23 21.85 -7.89 11.27
C GLY A 23 22.82 -6.72 11.50
N ARG A 24 22.34 -5.48 11.55
CA ARG A 24 23.12 -4.24 11.67
C ARG A 24 23.13 -3.69 13.06
N ASP A 25 24.21 -3.04 13.48
CA ASP A 25 24.27 -2.34 14.78
C ASP A 25 23.33 -1.12 14.75
N LEU A 26 22.30 -1.16 15.60
CA LEU A 26 21.30 -0.09 15.70
C LEU A 26 21.96 1.25 16.05
N THR A 27 22.93 1.23 16.96
CA THR A 27 23.51 2.44 17.54
C THR A 27 24.56 3.09 16.64
N GLY A 28 25.44 2.26 16.04
CA GLY A 28 26.52 2.73 15.18
C GLY A 28 26.14 2.89 13.70
N GLU A 29 25.20 2.08 13.18
CA GLU A 29 24.92 2.03 11.74
C GLU A 29 23.55 2.61 11.34
N LEU A 30 22.56 2.64 12.25
CA LEU A 30 21.19 3.05 11.91
C LEU A 30 20.79 4.40 12.52
N MET A 31 21.01 4.61 13.81
CA MET A 31 20.60 5.82 14.51
C MET A 31 21.26 7.08 13.91
N GLY A 32 20.44 8.00 13.40
CA GLY A 32 20.88 9.23 12.76
C GLY A 32 21.39 9.07 11.31
N GLN A 33 21.42 7.84 10.79
CA GLN A 33 21.86 7.53 9.41
C GLN A 33 20.71 7.06 8.51
N VAL A 34 19.65 6.50 9.09
CA VAL A 34 18.52 5.89 8.36
C VAL A 34 17.21 6.59 8.75
N GLY A 35 16.42 6.95 7.75
CA GLY A 35 15.10 7.57 7.93
C GLY A 35 14.04 6.58 8.41
N PHE A 36 12.95 7.08 9.01
CA PHE A 36 11.88 6.20 9.50
C PHE A 36 11.16 5.46 8.35
N GLY A 37 10.82 6.15 7.25
CA GLY A 37 10.19 5.51 6.09
C GLY A 37 11.11 4.51 5.40
N GLU A 38 12.40 4.87 5.25
CA GLU A 38 13.44 3.98 4.74
C GLU A 38 13.54 2.69 5.57
N LEU A 39 13.61 2.81 6.91
CA LEU A 39 13.68 1.67 7.81
C LEU A 39 12.41 0.81 7.76
N ALA A 40 11.23 1.45 7.73
CA ALA A 40 9.95 0.74 7.64
C ALA A 40 9.84 -0.07 6.34
N PHE A 41 10.25 0.49 5.19
CA PHE A 41 10.34 -0.25 3.94
C PHE A 41 11.28 -1.45 4.10
N TRP A 42 12.47 -1.22 4.65
CA TRP A 42 13.50 -2.25 4.77
C TRP A 42 13.07 -3.42 5.65
N LEU A 43 12.37 -3.15 6.76
CA LEU A 43 11.86 -4.18 7.66
C LEU A 43 10.83 -5.10 7.00
N VAL A 44 10.06 -4.59 6.03
CA VAL A 44 9.02 -5.36 5.33
C VAL A 44 9.60 -6.04 4.09
N ALA A 45 10.32 -5.28 3.25
CA ALA A 45 10.85 -5.78 1.98
C ALA A 45 12.13 -6.63 2.15
N MET A 46 12.72 -6.64 3.34
CA MET A 46 13.99 -7.32 3.66
C MET A 46 15.18 -6.90 2.76
N ARG A 47 15.06 -5.77 2.07
CA ARG A 47 16.10 -5.10 1.28
C ARG A 47 16.05 -3.60 1.54
N ARG A 48 17.22 -2.96 1.55
CA ARG A 48 17.28 -1.50 1.72
C ARG A 48 16.72 -0.83 0.46
N PRO A 49 15.78 0.13 0.57
CA PRO A 49 15.25 0.83 -0.59
C PRO A 49 16.30 1.75 -1.20
N THR A 50 16.14 2.06 -2.48
CA THR A 50 16.81 3.20 -3.11
C THR A 50 16.24 4.53 -2.59
N PRO A 51 16.94 5.67 -2.78
CA PRO A 51 16.39 6.98 -2.45
C PRO A 51 15.05 7.27 -3.17
N GLN A 52 14.92 6.83 -4.41
CA GLN A 52 13.71 6.92 -5.24
C GLN A 52 12.54 6.17 -4.60
N GLU A 53 12.76 4.89 -4.25
CA GLU A 53 11.75 4.06 -3.58
C GLU A 53 11.37 4.62 -2.22
N THR A 54 12.34 5.17 -1.49
CA THR A 54 12.09 5.81 -0.19
C THR A 54 11.12 6.99 -0.35
N ARG A 55 11.35 7.88 -1.32
CA ARG A 55 10.49 9.04 -1.56
C ARG A 55 9.06 8.63 -1.94
N VAL A 56 8.91 7.65 -2.83
CA VAL A 56 7.59 7.12 -3.23
C VAL A 56 6.89 6.49 -2.03
N PHE A 57 7.58 5.64 -1.27
CA PHE A 57 7.02 4.96 -0.11
C PHE A 57 6.59 5.94 0.98
N GLU A 58 7.41 6.94 1.31
CA GLU A 58 7.03 7.98 2.28
C GLU A 58 5.84 8.82 1.79
N ALA A 59 5.74 9.11 0.49
CA ALA A 59 4.57 9.78 -0.07
C ALA A 59 3.30 8.93 0.09
N VAL A 60 3.39 7.61 -0.10
CA VAL A 60 2.30 6.66 0.17
C VAL A 60 1.90 6.67 1.65
N LEU A 61 2.87 6.61 2.57
CA LEU A 61 2.60 6.69 4.01
C LEU A 61 1.90 8.00 4.40
N VAL A 62 2.31 9.13 3.81
CA VAL A 62 1.63 10.42 4.01
C VAL A 62 0.19 10.40 3.47
N ALA A 63 -0.04 9.80 2.30
CA ALA A 63 -1.36 9.69 1.69
C ALA A 63 -2.35 8.82 2.48
N LEU A 64 -1.83 7.94 3.34
CA LEU A 64 -2.58 7.01 4.20
C LEU A 64 -2.64 7.45 5.68
N ALA A 65 -1.95 8.52 6.06
CA ALA A 65 -1.75 8.90 7.46
C ALA A 65 -3.06 9.19 8.22
N ASP A 66 -4.01 9.90 7.59
CA ASP A 66 -5.34 10.10 8.13
C ASP A 66 -6.37 10.36 7.01
N HIS A 67 -7.62 10.04 7.30
CA HIS A 67 -8.75 10.31 6.40
C HIS A 67 -9.97 10.84 7.19
N GLY A 68 -9.72 11.46 8.34
CA GLY A 68 -10.72 12.10 9.19
C GLY A 68 -11.58 11.12 9.98
N PHE A 69 -12.90 11.37 10.03
CA PHE A 69 -13.86 10.59 10.82
C PHE A 69 -14.22 9.24 10.17
N THR A 70 -13.21 8.41 9.92
CA THR A 70 -13.41 7.02 9.51
C THR A 70 -13.99 6.19 10.67
N PRO A 71 -14.62 5.02 10.39
CA PRO A 71 -15.08 4.12 11.45
C PRO A 71 -13.99 3.75 12.47
N THR A 72 -12.74 3.57 12.02
CA THR A 72 -11.59 3.26 12.90
C THR A 72 -11.24 4.45 13.81
N ALA A 73 -11.26 5.68 13.29
CA ALA A 73 -11.06 6.87 14.10
C ALA A 73 -12.19 7.08 15.13
N ILE A 74 -13.44 6.78 14.77
CA ILE A 74 -14.58 6.84 15.69
C ILE A 74 -14.41 5.82 16.82
N ALA A 75 -14.10 4.56 16.49
CA ALA A 75 -13.88 3.51 17.48
C ALA A 75 -12.78 3.89 18.48
N ALA A 76 -11.63 4.37 17.99
CA ALA A 76 -10.54 4.83 18.84
C ALA A 76 -10.98 5.96 19.79
N ARG A 77 -11.71 6.95 19.29
CA ARG A 77 -12.20 8.09 20.10
C ARG A 77 -13.20 7.65 21.18
N VAL A 78 -14.13 6.74 20.86
CA VAL A 78 -15.10 6.23 21.82
C VAL A 78 -14.41 5.44 22.94
N THR A 79 -13.43 4.60 22.60
CA THR A 79 -12.62 3.88 23.59
C THR A 79 -11.82 4.85 24.46
N TYR A 80 -11.20 5.87 23.87
CA TYR A 80 -10.45 6.89 24.60
C TYR A 80 -11.30 7.63 25.64
N LEU A 81 -12.56 7.95 25.31
CA LEU A 81 -13.47 8.61 26.25
C LEU A 81 -13.75 7.78 27.52
N SER A 82 -13.55 6.45 27.46
CA SER A 82 -13.77 5.56 28.60
C SER A 82 -12.54 5.46 29.52
N ALA A 83 -11.33 5.56 28.97
CA ALA A 83 -10.06 5.47 29.71
C ALA A 83 -8.97 6.34 29.03
N PRO A 84 -8.94 7.66 29.28
CA PRO A 84 -7.99 8.58 28.64
C PRO A 84 -6.52 8.30 28.94
N ASP A 85 -6.24 7.62 30.05
CA ASP A 85 -4.92 7.15 30.48
C ASP A 85 -4.44 5.92 29.68
N SER A 86 -5.33 5.26 28.93
CA SER A 86 -5.04 4.10 28.08
C SER A 86 -5.03 4.47 26.59
N LEU A 87 -4.11 5.35 26.20
CA LEU A 87 -3.97 5.78 24.79
C LEU A 87 -3.72 4.59 23.85
N GLN A 88 -2.87 3.65 24.26
CA GLN A 88 -2.62 2.41 23.50
C GLN A 88 -3.89 1.57 23.30
N GLY A 89 -4.79 1.54 24.29
CA GLY A 89 -6.06 0.83 24.18
C GLY A 89 -6.99 1.49 23.15
N ALA A 90 -7.03 2.82 23.12
CA ALA A 90 -7.78 3.57 22.11
C ALA A 90 -7.22 3.34 20.70
N LEU A 91 -5.90 3.38 20.52
CA LEU A 91 -5.25 3.09 19.23
C LEU A 91 -5.56 1.66 18.77
N ALA A 92 -5.44 0.68 19.68
CA ALA A 92 -5.76 -0.72 19.38
C ALA A 92 -7.21 -0.89 18.93
N ALA A 93 -8.18 -0.25 19.59
CA ALA A 93 -9.58 -0.30 19.20
C ALA A 93 -9.83 0.21 17.77
N GLY A 94 -9.14 1.29 17.38
CA GLY A 94 -9.18 1.78 16.00
C GLY A 94 -8.55 0.81 15.00
N LEU A 95 -7.38 0.28 15.31
CA LEU A 95 -6.64 -0.67 14.45
C LEU A 95 -7.43 -1.96 14.22
N LEU A 96 -8.12 -2.48 15.24
CA LEU A 96 -8.96 -3.67 15.13
C LEU A 96 -10.17 -3.49 14.19
N GLY A 97 -10.52 -2.25 13.82
CA GLY A 97 -11.51 -1.96 12.79
C GLY A 97 -10.97 -2.04 11.35
N GLY A 98 -9.68 -2.31 11.17
CA GLY A 98 -9.05 -2.53 9.87
C GLY A 98 -9.39 -3.90 9.27
N GLY A 99 -9.54 -3.97 7.95
CA GLY A 99 -9.84 -5.17 7.19
C GLY A 99 -10.14 -4.87 5.71
N SER A 100 -10.85 -5.75 5.01
CA SER A 100 -11.07 -5.64 3.56
C SER A 100 -11.77 -4.36 3.08
N ARG A 101 -12.54 -3.68 3.96
CA ARG A 101 -13.21 -2.42 3.61
C ARG A 101 -12.44 -1.17 4.03
N VAL A 102 -11.53 -1.29 4.99
CA VAL A 102 -10.79 -0.18 5.61
C VAL A 102 -9.36 -0.64 5.84
N LEU A 103 -8.38 0.02 5.22
CA LEU A 103 -6.96 -0.37 5.16
C LEU A 103 -6.64 -1.48 4.14
N GLY A 104 -7.47 -2.53 4.01
CA GLY A 104 -7.19 -3.67 3.10
C GLY A 104 -7.27 -3.36 1.60
N VAL A 105 -7.91 -2.26 1.22
CA VAL A 105 -8.12 -1.89 -0.21
C VAL A 105 -6.80 -1.66 -0.95
N THR A 106 -5.75 -1.23 -0.25
CA THR A 106 -4.41 -1.05 -0.81
C THR A 106 -3.80 -2.40 -1.20
N GLU A 107 -3.87 -3.39 -0.31
CA GLU A 107 -3.38 -4.76 -0.56
C GLU A 107 -4.19 -5.45 -1.66
N ASP A 108 -5.52 -5.35 -1.62
CA ASP A 108 -6.40 -5.92 -2.64
C ASP A 108 -6.08 -5.38 -4.04
N CYS A 109 -5.74 -4.08 -4.14
CA CYS A 109 -5.35 -3.46 -5.40
C CYS A 109 -3.97 -3.91 -5.87
N GLY A 110 -2.97 -3.89 -4.99
CA GLY A 110 -1.62 -4.36 -5.31
C GLY A 110 -1.62 -5.82 -5.76
N ALA A 111 -2.29 -6.70 -5.02
CA ALA A 111 -2.39 -8.12 -5.35
C ALA A 111 -3.12 -8.35 -6.69
N TRP A 112 -4.19 -7.61 -6.96
CA TRP A 112 -4.92 -7.73 -8.24
C TRP A 112 -4.10 -7.24 -9.43
N LEU A 113 -3.37 -6.13 -9.29
CA LEU A 113 -2.47 -5.65 -10.34
C LEU A 113 -1.33 -6.63 -10.57
N ASP A 114 -0.75 -7.16 -9.50
CA ASP A 114 0.32 -8.14 -9.56
C ASP A 114 -0.14 -9.45 -10.21
N GLU A 115 -1.35 -9.94 -9.89
CA GLU A 115 -1.94 -11.12 -10.54
C GLU A 115 -2.03 -10.96 -12.06
N VAL A 116 -2.42 -9.77 -12.54
CA VAL A 116 -2.52 -9.47 -13.98
C VAL A 116 -1.14 -9.33 -14.62
N VAL A 117 -0.22 -8.60 -13.97
CA VAL A 117 1.12 -8.33 -14.51
C VAL A 117 1.99 -9.60 -14.50
N ALA A 118 1.94 -10.40 -13.43
CA ALA A 118 2.70 -11.64 -13.30
C ALA A 118 2.20 -12.75 -14.26
N GLY A 119 1.00 -12.60 -14.80
CA GLY A 119 0.49 -13.46 -15.88
C GLY A 119 1.09 -13.17 -17.25
N LEU A 120 1.93 -12.14 -17.37
CA LEU A 120 2.62 -11.76 -18.61
C LEU A 120 4.10 -12.13 -18.51
N ASP A 121 4.67 -12.61 -19.61
CA ASP A 121 6.13 -12.68 -19.74
C ASP A 121 6.70 -11.27 -20.02
N GLY A 122 8.00 -11.05 -19.76
CA GLY A 122 8.62 -9.73 -19.92
C GLY A 122 8.53 -9.15 -21.35
N ASP A 123 8.48 -10.02 -22.35
CA ASP A 123 8.31 -9.65 -23.77
C ASP A 123 6.83 -9.34 -24.13
N ASP A 124 5.89 -9.73 -23.26
CA ASP A 124 4.44 -9.50 -23.43
C ASP A 124 3.97 -8.20 -22.76
N LEU A 125 4.84 -7.49 -22.04
CA LEU A 125 4.50 -6.21 -21.45
C LEU A 125 4.17 -5.19 -22.55
N PRO A 126 3.02 -4.49 -22.46
CA PRO A 126 2.66 -3.49 -23.46
C PRO A 126 3.69 -2.37 -23.60
N ALA A 127 4.06 -2.06 -24.84
CA ALA A 127 5.01 -1.00 -25.16
C ALA A 127 4.39 0.41 -25.12
N ASP A 128 3.07 0.51 -25.29
CA ASP A 128 2.34 1.77 -25.42
C ASP A 128 1.00 1.75 -24.65
N ASP A 129 0.37 2.93 -24.58
CA ASP A 129 -0.89 3.11 -23.84
C ASP A 129 -2.05 2.29 -24.42
N ASP A 130 -2.06 2.03 -25.74
CA ASP A 130 -3.10 1.24 -26.38
C ASP A 130 -3.04 -0.24 -25.93
N GLY A 131 -1.84 -0.82 -25.87
CA GLY A 131 -1.66 -2.16 -25.34
C GLY A 131 -1.97 -2.26 -23.84
N TRP A 132 -1.62 -1.25 -23.04
CA TRP A 132 -2.03 -1.19 -21.63
C TRP A 132 -3.56 -1.10 -21.49
N ASP A 133 -4.22 -0.36 -22.36
CA ASP A 133 -5.67 -0.23 -22.40
C ASP A 133 -6.36 -1.55 -22.78
N GLU A 134 -5.81 -2.32 -23.72
CA GLU A 134 -6.32 -3.66 -24.07
C GLU A 134 -6.22 -4.64 -22.90
N LEU A 135 -5.05 -4.68 -22.24
CA LEU A 135 -4.84 -5.49 -21.04
C LEU A 135 -5.81 -5.10 -19.92
N ALA A 136 -5.96 -3.79 -19.67
CA ALA A 136 -6.89 -3.28 -18.65
C ALA A 136 -8.35 -3.65 -18.97
N ARG A 137 -8.79 -3.56 -20.24
CA ARG A 137 -10.15 -3.99 -20.64
C ARG A 137 -10.36 -5.47 -20.35
N ALA A 138 -9.39 -6.32 -20.67
CA ALA A 138 -9.46 -7.75 -20.41
C ALA A 138 -9.53 -8.05 -18.90
N ALA A 139 -8.67 -7.43 -18.10
CA ALA A 139 -8.62 -7.60 -16.66
C ALA A 139 -9.92 -7.12 -15.97
N VAL A 140 -10.43 -5.95 -16.35
CA VAL A 140 -11.70 -5.40 -15.83
C VAL A 140 -12.88 -6.31 -16.20
N ARG A 141 -12.91 -6.85 -17.42
CA ARG A 141 -13.96 -7.76 -17.89
C ARG A 141 -13.93 -9.07 -17.11
N ALA A 142 -12.77 -9.71 -17.01
CA ALA A 142 -12.60 -10.95 -16.25
C ALA A 142 -13.01 -10.78 -14.77
N THR A 143 -12.62 -9.66 -14.16
CA THR A 143 -12.98 -9.34 -12.77
C THR A 143 -14.49 -9.20 -12.58
N ARG A 144 -15.16 -8.51 -13.52
CA ARG A 144 -16.62 -8.36 -13.52
C ARG A 144 -17.34 -9.70 -13.76
N GLU A 145 -16.87 -10.50 -14.71
CA GLU A 145 -17.45 -11.82 -15.03
C GLU A 145 -17.32 -12.80 -13.85
N ALA A 146 -16.26 -12.67 -13.05
CA ALA A 146 -16.09 -13.37 -11.78
C ALA A 146 -16.99 -12.84 -10.64
N GLY A 147 -17.83 -11.83 -10.89
CA GLY A 147 -18.71 -11.22 -9.87
C GLY A 147 -17.97 -10.40 -8.81
N ARG A 148 -16.70 -10.05 -9.05
CA ARG A 148 -15.87 -9.26 -8.13
C ARG A 148 -15.92 -7.77 -8.48
N TYR A 149 -15.66 -6.92 -7.49
CA TYR A 149 -15.39 -5.51 -7.75
C TYR A 149 -13.94 -5.35 -8.22
N VAL A 150 -13.70 -4.43 -9.16
CA VAL A 150 -12.34 -4.04 -9.56
C VAL A 150 -11.72 -3.22 -8.43
N PRO A 151 -10.62 -3.68 -7.80
CA PRO A 151 -9.95 -2.94 -6.74
C PRO A 151 -9.44 -1.58 -7.22
N GLY A 152 -9.35 -0.61 -6.30
CA GLY A 152 -8.83 0.73 -6.60
C GLY A 152 -9.76 1.64 -7.42
N LEU A 153 -10.97 1.18 -7.81
CA LEU A 153 -12.01 2.00 -8.45
C LEU A 153 -13.12 2.42 -7.48
N GLY A 154 -13.52 3.68 -7.59
CA GLY A 154 -14.63 4.27 -6.84
C GLY A 154 -14.21 4.81 -5.48
N HIS A 155 -14.90 5.87 -5.04
CA HIS A 155 -14.66 6.48 -3.73
C HIS A 155 -15.98 7.01 -3.13
N PRO A 156 -16.19 6.89 -1.79
CA PRO A 156 -17.41 7.36 -1.14
C PRO A 156 -17.57 8.88 -1.20
N VAL A 157 -16.48 9.63 -1.04
CA VAL A 157 -16.45 11.11 -1.07
C VAL A 157 -16.07 11.68 -2.46
N HIS A 158 -14.87 11.39 -2.94
CA HIS A 158 -14.35 11.85 -4.23
C HIS A 158 -15.08 11.20 -5.42
N LYS A 159 -16.17 11.79 -5.93
CA LYS A 159 -16.94 11.22 -7.05
C LYS A 159 -16.33 11.48 -8.42
N VAL A 160 -15.53 12.54 -8.56
CA VAL A 160 -14.92 12.96 -9.84
C VAL A 160 -13.47 12.50 -9.93
N GLN A 161 -12.66 12.82 -8.92
CA GLN A 161 -11.24 12.48 -8.86
C GLN A 161 -10.80 12.44 -7.40
N ASP A 162 -10.06 11.40 -7.01
CA ASP A 162 -9.32 11.40 -5.74
C ASP A 162 -8.06 12.27 -5.91
N PRO A 163 -7.88 13.31 -5.08
CA PRO A 163 -6.78 14.26 -5.25
C PRO A 163 -5.39 13.64 -5.02
N ARG A 164 -5.32 12.47 -4.37
CA ARG A 164 -4.04 11.78 -4.10
C ARG A 164 -3.48 11.11 -5.35
N THR A 165 -4.35 10.57 -6.20
CA THR A 165 -3.98 9.82 -7.40
C THR A 165 -3.05 10.59 -8.34
N PRO A 166 -3.38 11.82 -8.81
CA PRO A 166 -2.46 12.54 -9.70
C PRO A 166 -1.14 12.95 -9.02
N VAL A 167 -1.12 13.11 -7.70
CA VAL A 167 0.10 13.47 -6.96
C VAL A 167 1.06 12.29 -6.88
N LEU A 168 0.55 11.10 -6.51
CA LEU A 168 1.37 9.89 -6.39
C LEU A 168 1.89 9.43 -7.77
N LEU A 169 1.07 9.51 -8.82
CA LEU A 169 1.50 9.24 -10.19
C LEU A 169 2.64 10.17 -10.63
N ARG A 170 2.53 11.47 -10.35
CA ARG A 170 3.58 12.43 -10.66
C ARG A 170 4.88 12.13 -9.92
N ILE A 171 4.81 11.79 -8.62
CA ILE A 171 5.99 11.45 -7.83
C ILE A 171 6.66 10.17 -8.38
N ALA A 172 5.87 9.15 -8.73
CA ALA A 172 6.41 7.93 -9.33
C ALA A 172 7.07 8.20 -10.69
N GLU A 173 6.49 9.05 -11.54
CA GLU A 173 7.10 9.48 -12.81
C GLU A 173 8.41 10.24 -12.58
N GLU A 174 8.42 11.23 -11.67
CA GLU A 174 9.62 12.01 -11.32
C GLU A 174 10.78 11.12 -10.83
N GLU A 175 10.47 10.06 -10.09
CA GLU A 175 11.46 9.10 -9.57
C GLU A 175 11.79 7.96 -10.55
N GLY A 176 11.17 7.92 -11.73
CA GLY A 176 11.37 6.84 -12.71
C GLY A 176 10.81 5.49 -12.26
N LEU A 177 9.83 5.49 -11.34
CA LEU A 177 9.19 4.32 -10.74
C LEU A 177 7.76 4.07 -11.25
N ARG A 178 7.38 4.69 -12.38
CA ARG A 178 6.12 4.40 -13.09
C ARG A 178 6.18 3.06 -13.84
N GLY A 179 6.20 1.99 -13.06
CA GLY A 179 6.32 0.60 -13.53
C GLY A 179 5.02 -0.01 -14.07
N PRO A 180 5.05 -1.31 -14.41
CA PRO A 180 3.90 -2.05 -14.95
C PRO A 180 2.60 -1.91 -14.16
N HIS A 181 2.65 -2.02 -12.83
CA HIS A 181 1.47 -1.96 -11.95
C HIS A 181 0.78 -0.60 -12.03
N LEU A 182 1.53 0.51 -11.93
CA LEU A 182 0.98 1.86 -12.11
C LEU A 182 0.43 2.10 -13.52
N ARG A 183 1.11 1.61 -14.56
CA ARG A 183 0.64 1.75 -15.95
C ARG A 183 -0.68 1.02 -16.18
N LEU A 184 -0.80 -0.21 -15.67
CA LEU A 184 -2.05 -0.95 -15.68
C LEU A 184 -3.14 -0.23 -14.89
N PHE A 185 -2.82 0.30 -13.71
CA PHE A 185 -3.76 1.05 -12.88
C PHE A 185 -4.30 2.31 -13.59
N GLU A 186 -3.44 3.06 -14.26
CA GLU A 186 -3.85 4.21 -15.09
C GLU A 186 -4.74 3.80 -16.27
N ALA A 187 -4.38 2.71 -16.96
CA ALA A 187 -5.15 2.16 -18.07
C ALA A 187 -6.56 1.73 -17.63
N VAL A 188 -6.68 1.09 -16.46
CA VAL A 188 -7.99 0.81 -15.83
C VAL A 188 -8.79 2.09 -15.65
N GLY A 189 -8.14 3.18 -15.21
CA GLY A 189 -8.77 4.50 -15.11
C GLY A 189 -9.33 5.03 -16.42
N ARG A 190 -8.67 4.75 -17.55
CA ARG A 190 -9.10 5.15 -18.90
C ARG A 190 -10.24 4.29 -19.43
N VAL A 191 -10.16 2.97 -19.30
CA VAL A 191 -11.03 2.04 -20.05
C VAL A 191 -12.20 1.45 -19.26
N HIS A 192 -12.20 1.51 -17.92
CA HIS A 192 -13.19 0.78 -17.12
C HIS A 192 -14.65 1.12 -17.47
N GLN A 193 -14.93 2.36 -17.90
CA GLN A 193 -16.28 2.81 -18.23
C GLN A 193 -16.88 2.00 -19.40
N GLU A 194 -16.05 1.58 -20.36
CA GLU A 194 -16.46 0.77 -21.52
C GLU A 194 -17.00 -0.60 -21.09
N VAL A 195 -16.45 -1.15 -20.00
CA VAL A 195 -16.79 -2.49 -19.51
C VAL A 195 -17.84 -2.46 -18.39
N LEU A 196 -17.77 -1.45 -17.51
CA LEU A 196 -18.63 -1.33 -16.33
C LEU A 196 -19.89 -0.49 -16.59
N GLY A 197 -19.95 0.26 -17.70
CA GLY A 197 -21.09 1.11 -18.06
C GLY A 197 -21.27 2.35 -17.17
N ARG A 198 -20.30 2.64 -16.31
CA ARG A 198 -20.30 3.82 -15.42
C ARG A 198 -18.87 4.29 -15.16
N ARG A 199 -18.71 5.59 -14.97
CA ARG A 199 -17.42 6.21 -14.64
C ARG A 199 -17.20 6.18 -13.13
N LEU A 200 -16.06 5.65 -12.70
CA LEU A 200 -15.59 5.59 -11.33
C LEU A 200 -14.18 6.19 -11.26
N PRO A 201 -13.85 7.02 -10.27
CA PRO A 201 -12.50 7.53 -10.12
C PRO A 201 -11.56 6.45 -9.62
N LEU A 202 -10.30 6.48 -10.08
CA LEU A 202 -9.20 5.80 -9.39
C LEU A 202 -9.05 6.40 -7.99
N ASN A 203 -9.05 5.56 -6.96
CA ASN A 203 -9.04 5.98 -5.57
C ASN A 203 -7.62 5.97 -4.96
N GLY A 204 -7.45 6.73 -3.89
CA GLY A 204 -6.15 6.92 -3.23
C GLY A 204 -5.56 5.64 -2.63
N ALA A 205 -6.40 4.72 -2.14
CA ALA A 205 -5.90 3.43 -1.65
C ALA A 205 -5.38 2.56 -2.80
N GLY A 206 -6.04 2.61 -3.97
CA GLY A 206 -5.64 1.88 -5.16
C GLY A 206 -4.29 2.33 -5.70
N VAL A 207 -4.08 3.64 -5.87
CA VAL A 207 -2.78 4.17 -6.31
C VAL A 207 -1.65 3.96 -5.29
N CYS A 208 -1.97 3.76 -4.01
CA CYS A 208 -0.97 3.38 -3.01
C CYS A 208 -0.57 1.90 -3.10
N GLY A 209 -1.46 1.06 -3.64
CA GLY A 209 -1.20 -0.37 -3.86
C GLY A 209 -0.56 -0.66 -5.20
N ALA A 210 -0.79 0.22 -6.19
CA ALA A 210 -0.18 0.21 -7.51
C ALA A 210 1.27 0.72 -7.47
#